data_AF-A0AAP2RDD2-F1
#
_entry.id   AF-A0AAP2RDD2-F1
#
_cell.length_a   1.000
_cell.length_b   1.000
_cell.length_c   1.000
_cell.angle_alpha   90.00
_cell.angle_beta   90.00
_cell.angle_gamma   90.00
#
_symmetry.space_group_name_H-M   'P 1'
#
loop_
_entity.id
_entity.type
_entity.pdbx_description
1 polymer ?
#
loop_
_entity_poly.entity_id
_entity_poly.type
_entity_poly.pdbx_seq_one_letter_code
_entity_poly.pdbx_strand_id
1 'polypeptide(L)'
;MHKEHSHEHEHHHHDHDHSHEHSHEHEHEHEHEHEHHHHGPKIKSFHEVVEFHGHTCPGLTIGYRAAETAIKELSAERDIDEDLVAIVENDACGVDAIQVVTGCTVGKGNLIFKDHGKNVYTFIDRKNDKAVRIALKDTFSIDEIDPEMGRLRSKVMSGEADESEKYQFDRRKEGVCSRIMGLPAERLFDIRHVEAEVPKKAMIFRSVKCSKCGEMVSESRARVQDGGFVCIPCFEEYTRGW
;
A
#
# COMPACT_ATOMS: atom_id res chain seq x y z
N MET A 1 -17.46 -24.37 -76.35
CA MET A 1 -16.68 -25.61 -76.60
C MET A 1 -16.93 -26.54 -75.42
N HIS A 2 -17.62 -27.66 -75.67
CA HIS A 2 -17.57 -29.01 -75.04
C HIS A 2 -17.15 -29.12 -73.56
N LYS A 3 -17.81 -29.83 -72.63
CA LYS A 3 -18.67 -31.05 -72.60
C LYS A 3 -19.30 -31.07 -71.18
N GLU A 4 -20.59 -31.35 -70.97
CA GLU A 4 -21.24 -32.68 -70.78
C GLU A 4 -20.57 -33.65 -69.79
N HIS A 5 -21.28 -33.96 -68.69
CA HIS A 5 -21.68 -35.29 -68.19
C HIS A 5 -22.19 -35.16 -66.72
N SER A 6 -23.48 -35.39 -66.41
CA SER A 6 -24.13 -36.68 -66.04
C SER A 6 -23.63 -37.23 -64.69
N HIS A 7 -24.39 -37.76 -63.73
CA HIS A 7 -25.63 -38.53 -63.69
C HIS A 7 -26.03 -38.68 -62.20
N GLU A 8 -27.34 -38.73 -61.90
CA GLU A 8 -28.01 -39.73 -61.00
C GLU A 8 -27.64 -39.81 -59.51
N HIS A 9 -28.47 -40.30 -58.57
CA HIS A 9 -29.82 -40.85 -58.49
C HIS A 9 -30.24 -40.75 -56.99
N GLU A 10 -31.55 -40.56 -56.72
CA GLU A 10 -32.44 -41.26 -55.75
C GLU A 10 -31.91 -41.77 -54.38
N HIS A 11 -32.66 -41.95 -53.29
CA HIS A 11 -34.08 -41.96 -52.91
C HIS A 11 -34.10 -42.05 -51.37
N HIS A 12 -35.27 -41.85 -50.75
CA HIS A 12 -35.85 -42.54 -49.56
C HIS A 12 -36.65 -41.52 -48.72
N HIS A 13 -37.98 -41.38 -48.91
CA HIS A 13 -39.05 -42.16 -48.26
C HIS A 13 -38.83 -42.34 -46.75
N HIS A 14 -39.61 -41.67 -45.89
CA HIS A 14 -40.98 -42.04 -45.51
C HIS A 14 -41.51 -41.07 -44.45
N ASP A 15 -42.68 -40.48 -44.71
CA ASP A 15 -43.53 -39.88 -43.71
C ASP A 15 -44.00 -40.93 -42.71
N HIS A 16 -44.09 -40.59 -41.42
CA HIS A 16 -45.27 -40.94 -40.63
C HIS A 16 -45.47 -39.97 -39.46
N ASP A 17 -46.68 -39.42 -39.53
CA ASP A 17 -47.39 -38.51 -38.65
C ASP A 17 -47.65 -39.14 -37.27
N HIS A 18 -47.60 -38.33 -36.21
CA HIS A 18 -48.55 -38.42 -35.09
C HIS A 18 -48.43 -37.23 -34.12
N SER A 19 -49.37 -36.28 -34.30
CA SER A 19 -50.24 -35.67 -33.28
C SER A 19 -49.66 -35.18 -31.93
N HIS A 20 -49.62 -33.84 -31.83
CA HIS A 20 -50.13 -32.96 -30.78
C HIS A 20 -50.05 -33.39 -29.30
N GLU A 21 -49.38 -32.58 -28.47
CA GLU A 21 -49.98 -32.02 -27.25
C GLU A 21 -49.20 -30.78 -26.73
N HIS A 22 -49.96 -29.81 -26.24
CA HIS A 22 -49.55 -28.50 -25.71
C HIS A 22 -48.56 -28.55 -24.55
N SER A 23 -47.61 -27.59 -24.48
CA SER A 23 -47.35 -26.85 -23.23
C SER A 23 -46.42 -25.65 -23.41
N HIS A 24 -46.96 -24.51 -22.97
CA HIS A 24 -46.32 -23.36 -22.33
C HIS A 24 -45.04 -22.73 -22.88
N GLU A 25 -45.26 -21.50 -23.37
CA GLU A 25 -44.36 -20.35 -23.32
C GLU A 25 -43.56 -20.27 -22.00
N HIS A 26 -42.24 -20.18 -22.13
CA HIS A 26 -41.43 -19.32 -21.26
C HIS A 26 -40.18 -18.91 -22.05
N GLU A 27 -40.24 -17.71 -22.62
CA GLU A 27 -39.06 -16.99 -23.10
C GLU A 27 -38.19 -16.68 -21.88
N HIS A 28 -37.08 -17.41 -21.73
CA HIS A 28 -36.01 -17.03 -20.83
C HIS A 28 -35.19 -15.93 -21.50
N GLU A 29 -35.53 -14.68 -21.22
CA GLU A 29 -34.62 -13.56 -21.38
C GLU A 29 -33.42 -13.81 -20.48
N HIS A 30 -32.31 -14.27 -21.07
CA HIS A 30 -31.01 -14.25 -20.41
C HIS A 30 -30.55 -12.80 -20.32
N GLU A 31 -30.89 -12.14 -19.21
CA GLU A 31 -30.20 -10.93 -18.76
C GLU A 31 -28.72 -11.30 -18.57
N HIS A 32 -27.89 -10.89 -19.53
CA HIS A 32 -26.45 -10.88 -19.37
C HIS A 32 -26.13 -9.86 -18.28
N GLU A 33 -26.02 -10.32 -17.04
CA GLU A 33 -25.35 -9.58 -15.97
C GLU A 33 -23.89 -9.37 -16.41
N HIS A 34 -23.62 -8.17 -16.94
CA HIS A 34 -22.28 -7.69 -17.15
C HIS A 34 -21.64 -7.54 -15.77
N GLU A 35 -20.90 -8.55 -15.33
CA GLU A 35 -19.96 -8.43 -14.22
C GLU A 35 -18.95 -7.32 -14.56
N HIS A 36 -19.16 -6.15 -13.96
CA HIS A 36 -18.21 -5.05 -14.00
C HIS A 36 -16.94 -5.49 -13.25
N HIS A 37 -15.99 -6.07 -13.98
CA HIS A 37 -14.64 -6.28 -13.47
C HIS A 37 -13.97 -4.92 -13.20
N HIS A 38 -14.13 -4.40 -11.98
CA HIS A 38 -13.32 -3.29 -11.47
C HIS A 38 -11.85 -3.73 -11.43
N HIS A 39 -11.11 -3.48 -12.52
CA HIS A 39 -9.66 -3.59 -12.54
C HIS A 39 -9.07 -2.40 -11.77
N GLY A 40 -9.12 -2.49 -10.43
CA GLY A 40 -8.38 -1.56 -9.57
C GLY A 40 -6.87 -1.68 -9.80
N PRO A 41 -6.10 -0.64 -9.44
CA PRO A 41 -4.64 -0.67 -9.55
C PRO A 41 -4.05 -1.85 -8.77
N LYS A 42 -3.14 -2.59 -9.41
CA LYS A 42 -2.55 -3.81 -8.85
C LYS A 42 -1.50 -3.47 -7.79
N ILE A 43 -1.92 -3.42 -6.53
CA ILE A 43 -1.02 -3.23 -5.38
C ILE A 43 -0.51 -4.55 -4.82
N LYS A 44 0.53 -4.47 -3.99
CA LYS A 44 1.07 -5.61 -3.24
C LYS A 44 0.06 -6.10 -2.20
N SER A 45 -0.02 -7.41 -2.01
CA SER A 45 -0.90 -8.03 -1.03
C SER A 45 -0.43 -7.75 0.40
N PHE A 46 -1.35 -7.82 1.37
CA PHE A 46 -0.98 -7.68 2.78
C PHE A 46 0.02 -8.77 3.23
N HIS A 47 -0.05 -9.97 2.64
CA HIS A 47 0.90 -11.05 2.93
C HIS A 47 2.34 -10.69 2.54
N GLU A 48 2.55 -10.13 1.34
CA GLU A 48 3.88 -9.65 0.91
C GLU A 48 4.42 -8.54 1.81
N VAL A 49 3.52 -7.71 2.36
CA VAL A 49 3.88 -6.65 3.32
C VAL A 49 4.29 -7.23 4.68
N VAL A 50 3.59 -8.26 5.16
CA VAL A 50 3.95 -8.99 6.36
C VAL A 50 5.29 -9.70 6.20
N GLU A 51 5.57 -10.30 5.03
CA GLU A 51 6.86 -10.93 4.73
C GLU A 51 8.02 -9.92 4.80
N PHE A 52 7.82 -8.71 4.25
CA PHE A 52 8.81 -7.64 4.33
C PHE A 52 9.04 -7.14 5.77
N HIS A 53 7.97 -6.96 6.54
CA HIS A 53 8.04 -6.43 7.91
C HIS A 53 8.46 -7.50 8.95
N GLY A 54 8.21 -8.78 8.65
CA GLY A 54 8.53 -9.93 9.49
C GLY A 54 7.42 -10.36 10.46
N HIS A 55 6.35 -9.59 10.65
CA HIS A 55 5.22 -9.99 11.49
C HIS A 55 3.94 -9.19 11.19
N THR A 56 2.78 -9.73 11.62
CA THR A 56 1.50 -9.02 11.57
C THR A 56 1.31 -8.18 12.84
N CYS A 57 1.00 -6.89 12.69
CA CYS A 57 0.62 -6.02 13.80
C CYS A 57 -0.42 -4.95 13.37
N PRO A 58 -1.14 -4.33 14.33
CA PRO A 58 -2.14 -3.30 14.03
C PRO A 58 -1.54 -2.10 13.29
N GLY A 59 -0.33 -1.66 13.65
CA GLY A 59 0.34 -0.53 13.00
C GLY A 59 0.65 -0.79 11.53
N LEU A 60 1.14 -1.98 11.20
CA LEU A 60 1.37 -2.40 9.81
C LEU A 60 0.06 -2.44 9.02
N THR A 61 -1.01 -2.96 9.64
CA THR A 61 -2.36 -3.03 9.03
C THR A 61 -2.92 -1.64 8.73
N ILE A 62 -2.76 -0.69 9.65
CA ILE A 62 -3.17 0.71 9.44
C ILE A 62 -2.38 1.34 8.29
N GLY A 63 -1.05 1.15 8.24
CA GLY A 63 -0.22 1.64 7.14
C GLY A 63 -0.63 1.06 5.79
N TYR A 64 -0.95 -0.24 5.74
CA TYR A 64 -1.43 -0.92 4.53
C TYR A 64 -2.73 -0.28 4.02
N ARG A 65 -3.69 -0.10 4.93
CA ARG A 65 -4.98 0.53 4.63
C ARG A 65 -4.82 1.98 4.19
N ALA A 66 -3.89 2.74 4.78
CA ALA A 66 -3.59 4.10 4.36
C ALA A 66 -3.00 4.13 2.93
N ALA A 67 -2.06 3.23 2.63
CA ALA A 67 -1.45 3.14 1.32
C ALA A 67 -2.45 2.71 0.23
N GLU A 68 -3.27 1.70 0.50
CA GLU A 68 -4.36 1.27 -0.39
C GLU A 68 -5.34 2.43 -0.67
N THR A 69 -5.73 3.16 0.38
CA THR A 69 -6.60 4.33 0.26
C THR A 69 -5.96 5.40 -0.63
N ALA A 70 -4.66 5.68 -0.46
CA ALA A 70 -3.98 6.69 -1.26
C ALA A 70 -3.92 6.34 -2.76
N ILE A 71 -3.59 5.08 -3.07
CA ILE A 71 -3.56 4.57 -4.44
C ILE A 71 -4.94 4.72 -5.09
N LYS A 72 -6.00 4.38 -4.36
CA LYS A 72 -7.39 4.55 -4.83
C LYS A 72 -7.74 6.03 -5.07
N GLU A 73 -7.48 6.90 -4.10
CA GLU A 73 -7.81 8.34 -4.19
C GLU A 73 -7.05 9.07 -5.30
N LEU A 74 -5.79 8.70 -5.55
CA LEU A 74 -4.98 9.30 -6.60
C LEU A 74 -5.23 8.66 -7.98
N SER A 75 -5.94 7.52 -8.04
CA SER A 75 -5.98 6.65 -9.23
C SER A 75 -4.56 6.33 -9.73
N ALA A 76 -3.62 6.24 -8.80
CA ALA A 76 -2.22 6.03 -9.08
C ALA A 76 -1.92 4.52 -9.14
N GLU A 77 -0.92 4.13 -9.94
CA GLU A 77 -0.34 2.80 -9.86
C GLU A 77 0.84 2.82 -8.86
N ARG A 78 1.28 1.63 -8.44
CA ARG A 78 2.48 1.50 -7.62
C ARG A 78 3.68 2.12 -8.33
N ASP A 79 4.46 2.92 -7.60
CA ASP A 79 5.54 3.71 -8.18
C ASP A 79 6.77 2.89 -8.56
N ILE A 80 7.18 3.10 -9.81
CA ILE A 80 8.39 2.55 -10.41
C ILE A 80 9.45 3.66 -10.61
N ASP A 81 9.03 4.87 -11.02
CA ASP A 81 9.91 5.95 -11.54
C ASP A 81 9.94 7.24 -10.68
N GLU A 82 9.68 7.14 -9.37
CA GLU A 82 9.67 8.26 -8.40
C GLU A 82 8.59 9.33 -8.64
N ASP A 83 7.52 8.97 -9.36
CA ASP A 83 6.41 9.86 -9.68
C ASP A 83 5.41 9.97 -8.53
N LEU A 84 5.31 8.93 -7.70
CA LEU A 84 4.64 9.02 -6.43
C LEU A 84 5.64 9.37 -5.32
N VAL A 85 5.26 10.32 -4.47
CA VAL A 85 6.01 10.68 -3.26
C VAL A 85 5.14 10.42 -2.04
N ALA A 86 5.72 9.85 -1.00
CA ALA A 86 5.07 9.71 0.30
C ALA A 86 5.83 10.53 1.36
N ILE A 87 5.11 11.41 2.05
CA ILE A 87 5.58 12.11 3.25
C ILE A 87 4.95 11.40 4.45
N VAL A 88 5.78 10.85 5.34
CA VAL A 88 5.34 10.15 6.54
C VAL A 88 5.70 10.96 7.79
N GLU A 89 4.78 11.07 8.73
CA GLU A 89 4.95 11.89 9.94
C GLU A 89 5.36 11.10 11.21
N ASN A 90 5.74 9.83 11.05
CA ASN A 90 6.23 8.92 12.10
C ASN A 90 7.18 7.85 11.50
N ASP A 91 7.83 7.08 12.37
CA ASP A 91 8.77 5.99 12.06
C ASP A 91 8.22 4.60 12.48
N ALA A 92 6.90 4.46 12.59
CA ALA A 92 6.25 3.22 13.04
C ALA A 92 6.06 2.18 11.93
N CYS A 93 5.64 0.97 12.29
CA CYS A 93 5.44 -0.19 11.39
C CYS A 93 4.64 0.13 10.11
N GLY A 94 3.71 1.09 10.17
CA GLY A 94 2.90 1.48 9.00
C GLY A 94 3.73 2.04 7.84
N VAL A 95 4.91 2.61 8.11
CA VAL A 95 5.83 3.12 7.08
C VAL A 95 6.31 2.00 6.17
N ASP A 96 6.55 0.80 6.68
CA ASP A 96 6.98 -0.35 5.87
C ASP A 96 5.88 -0.77 4.89
N ALA A 97 4.62 -0.79 5.33
CA ALA A 97 3.49 -1.05 4.44
C ALA A 97 3.40 0.00 3.32
N ILE A 98 3.60 1.28 3.65
CA ILE A 98 3.65 2.35 2.66
C ILE A 98 4.74 2.08 1.63
N GLN A 99 5.97 1.77 2.06
CA GLN A 99 7.08 1.48 1.16
C GLN A 99 6.77 0.35 0.17
N VAL A 100 6.22 -0.75 0.68
CA VAL A 100 5.94 -1.94 -0.14
C VAL A 100 4.79 -1.69 -1.12
N VAL A 101 3.68 -1.13 -0.63
CA VAL A 101 2.43 -0.94 -1.39
C VAL A 101 2.59 0.15 -2.44
N THR A 102 3.08 1.33 -2.04
CA THR A 102 3.16 2.48 -2.95
C THR A 102 4.44 2.47 -3.77
N GLY A 103 5.46 1.74 -3.32
CA GLY A 103 6.79 1.79 -3.92
C GLY A 103 7.58 3.04 -3.54
N CYS A 104 7.07 3.93 -2.67
CA CYS A 104 7.83 5.07 -2.18
C CYS A 104 8.83 4.62 -1.12
N THR A 105 10.13 4.61 -1.41
CA THR A 105 11.14 4.07 -0.50
C THR A 105 12.19 5.11 -0.12
N VAL A 106 12.85 4.91 1.03
CA VAL A 106 14.00 5.74 1.42
C VAL A 106 15.09 5.69 0.36
N GLY A 107 15.35 4.50 -0.20
CA GLY A 107 16.41 4.29 -1.20
C GLY A 107 16.17 5.01 -2.53
N LYS A 108 14.91 5.11 -2.97
CA LYS A 108 14.51 5.91 -4.15
C LYS A 108 14.39 7.41 -3.84
N GLY A 109 14.50 7.81 -2.57
CA GLY A 109 14.39 9.20 -2.16
C GLY A 109 13.00 9.82 -2.38
N ASN A 110 11.98 9.01 -2.63
CA ASN A 110 10.59 9.43 -2.76
C ASN A 110 9.73 9.06 -1.54
N LEU A 111 10.36 8.61 -0.45
CA LEU A 111 9.80 8.60 0.90
C LEU A 111 10.49 9.70 1.74
N ILE A 112 9.70 10.64 2.27
CA ILE A 112 10.19 11.75 3.08
C ILE A 112 9.67 11.58 4.50
N PHE A 113 10.58 11.42 5.44
CA PHE A 113 10.26 11.34 6.85
C PHE A 113 10.26 12.73 7.49
N LYS A 114 9.15 13.08 8.15
CA LYS A 114 9.01 14.25 9.02
C LYS A 114 8.72 13.76 10.42
N ASP A 115 9.68 13.84 11.33
CA ASP A 115 9.53 13.30 12.68
C ASP A 115 8.61 14.16 13.55
N HIS A 116 7.30 14.00 13.40
CA HIS A 116 6.29 14.70 14.18
C HIS A 116 5.55 13.78 15.16
N GLY A 117 5.82 12.46 15.11
CA GLY A 117 5.13 11.44 15.89
C GLY A 117 3.64 11.27 15.54
N LYS A 118 3.19 11.68 14.35
CA LYS A 118 1.77 11.64 13.95
C LYS A 118 1.50 10.49 12.99
N ASN A 119 0.39 9.77 13.20
CA ASN A 119 -0.13 8.79 12.23
C ASN A 119 -0.77 9.51 11.03
N VAL A 120 0.06 10.19 10.26
CA VAL A 120 -0.31 11.00 9.10
C VAL A 120 0.63 10.68 7.95
N TYR A 121 0.03 10.53 6.78
CA TYR A 121 0.70 10.21 5.53
C TYR A 121 0.17 11.11 4.44
N THR A 122 1.05 11.80 3.71
CA THR A 122 0.67 12.60 2.54
C THR A 122 1.28 11.98 1.29
N PHE A 123 0.45 11.69 0.30
CA PHE A 123 0.87 11.10 -0.96
C PHE A 123 0.69 12.12 -2.07
N ILE A 124 1.69 12.26 -2.93
CA ILE A 124 1.73 13.26 -3.99
C ILE A 124 2.04 12.54 -5.30
N ASP A 125 1.13 12.64 -6.26
CA ASP A 125 1.34 12.20 -7.64
C ASP A 125 1.83 13.38 -8.48
N ARG A 126 3.11 13.35 -8.84
CA ARG A 126 3.77 14.39 -9.63
C ARG A 126 3.20 14.52 -11.05
N LYS A 127 2.70 13.43 -11.64
CA LYS A 127 2.24 13.40 -13.04
C LYS A 127 0.92 14.13 -13.19
N ASN A 128 0.03 13.92 -12.23
CA ASN A 128 -1.33 14.42 -12.28
C ASN A 128 -1.57 15.66 -11.40
N ASP A 129 -0.53 16.14 -10.71
CA ASP A 129 -0.58 17.28 -9.78
C ASP A 129 -1.68 17.11 -8.71
N LYS A 130 -1.74 15.91 -8.13
CA LYS A 130 -2.71 15.55 -7.08
C LYS A 130 -1.99 15.17 -5.82
N ALA A 131 -2.55 15.53 -4.67
CA ALA A 131 -2.08 15.04 -3.39
C ALA A 131 -3.23 14.72 -2.45
N VAL A 132 -3.07 13.66 -1.67
CA VAL A 132 -4.00 13.22 -0.64
C VAL A 132 -3.26 13.09 0.69
N ARG A 133 -3.82 13.71 1.73
CA ARG A 133 -3.38 13.60 3.11
C ARG A 133 -4.33 12.68 3.86
N ILE A 134 -3.78 11.63 4.44
CA ILE A 134 -4.49 10.59 5.18
C ILE A 134 -4.00 10.62 6.62
N ALA A 135 -4.88 10.98 7.54
CA ALA A 135 -4.59 11.03 8.97
C ALA A 135 -5.46 10.02 9.72
N LEU A 136 -4.85 9.22 10.60
CA LEU A 136 -5.63 8.40 11.54
C LEU A 136 -6.49 9.30 12.42
N LYS A 137 -7.77 8.97 12.54
CA LYS A 137 -8.70 9.73 13.37
C LYS A 137 -8.35 9.58 14.84
N ASP A 138 -8.51 10.65 15.60
CA ASP A 138 -8.43 10.65 17.07
C ASP A 138 -9.53 9.79 17.71
N THR A 139 -10.68 9.67 17.07
CA THR A 139 -11.78 8.79 17.47
C THR A 139 -11.52 7.31 17.19
N PHE A 140 -10.41 6.95 16.55
CA PHE A 140 -10.07 5.56 16.28
C PHE A 140 -9.01 5.06 17.27
N SER A 141 -9.38 4.08 18.08
CA SER A 141 -8.48 3.47 19.07
C SER A 141 -8.38 1.96 18.86
N ILE A 142 -7.16 1.46 18.71
CA ILE A 142 -6.89 0.01 18.64
C ILE A 142 -7.30 -0.67 19.96
N ASP A 143 -7.07 -0.02 21.09
CA ASP A 143 -7.38 -0.58 22.41
C ASP A 143 -8.89 -0.68 22.66
N GLU A 144 -9.71 0.13 21.97
CA GLU A 144 -11.18 0.00 22.02
C GLU A 144 -11.71 -1.19 21.20
N ILE A 145 -10.95 -1.66 20.21
CA ILE A 145 -11.30 -2.85 19.42
C ILE A 145 -11.25 -4.08 20.32
N ASP A 146 -10.17 -4.25 21.09
CA ASP A 146 -10.03 -5.33 22.07
C ASP A 146 -9.27 -4.83 23.31
N PRO A 147 -9.98 -4.40 24.37
CA PRO A 147 -9.36 -3.91 25.60
C PRO A 147 -8.46 -4.93 26.30
N GLU A 148 -8.79 -6.22 26.16
CA GLU A 148 -8.01 -7.29 26.77
C GLU A 148 -6.68 -7.49 26.03
N MET A 149 -6.64 -7.25 24.71
CA MET A 149 -5.37 -7.18 23.98
C MET A 149 -4.46 -6.08 24.55
N GLY A 150 -5.01 -4.90 24.87
CA GLY A 150 -4.25 -3.81 25.49
C GLY A 150 -3.64 -4.20 26.83
N ARG A 151 -4.41 -4.89 27.69
CA ARG A 151 -3.92 -5.42 28.97
C ARG A 151 -2.80 -6.44 28.78
N LEU A 152 -2.97 -7.38 27.85
CA LEU A 152 -1.97 -8.41 27.54
C LEU A 152 -0.72 -7.81 26.91
N ARG A 153 -0.85 -6.78 26.06
CA ARG A 153 0.29 -6.08 25.44
C ARG A 153 1.27 -5.60 26.51
N SER A 154 0.77 -4.94 27.56
CA SER A 154 1.62 -4.44 28.65
C SER A 154 2.43 -5.55 29.32
N LYS A 155 1.81 -6.71 29.59
CA LYS A 155 2.49 -7.87 30.18
C LYS A 155 3.50 -8.52 29.23
N VAL A 156 3.15 -8.66 27.96
CA VAL A 156 4.05 -9.26 26.96
C VAL A 156 5.27 -8.37 26.76
N MET A 157 5.09 -7.05 26.66
CA MET A 157 6.18 -6.09 26.49
C MET A 157 7.06 -5.95 27.74
N SER A 158 6.51 -6.10 28.94
CA SER A 158 7.30 -6.11 30.19
C SER A 158 8.01 -7.45 30.46
N GLY A 159 7.68 -8.51 29.70
CA GLY A 159 8.23 -9.85 29.90
C GLY A 159 7.57 -10.63 31.04
N GLU A 160 6.48 -10.12 31.62
CA GLU A 160 5.74 -10.76 32.73
C GLU A 160 4.69 -11.77 32.27
N ALA A 161 4.37 -11.80 30.96
CA ALA A 161 3.36 -12.70 30.41
C ALA A 161 3.83 -14.17 30.41
N ASP A 162 2.96 -15.06 30.86
CA ASP A 162 3.14 -16.51 30.67
C ASP A 162 2.86 -16.95 29.22
N GLU A 163 3.15 -18.22 28.90
CA GLU A 163 2.95 -18.76 27.54
C GLU A 163 1.48 -18.74 27.09
N SER A 164 0.53 -18.92 28.00
CA SER A 164 -0.89 -18.80 27.68
C SER A 164 -1.24 -17.35 27.36
N GLU A 165 -0.75 -16.40 28.14
CA GLU A 165 -0.98 -14.97 27.91
C GLU A 165 -0.35 -14.49 26.60
N LYS A 166 0.84 -14.98 26.23
CA LYS A 166 1.45 -14.72 24.91
C LYS A 166 0.60 -15.27 23.77
N TYR A 167 0.16 -16.52 23.88
CA TYR A 167 -0.72 -17.13 22.88
C TYR A 167 -2.04 -16.36 22.72
N GLN A 168 -2.65 -15.95 23.84
CA GLN A 168 -3.86 -15.13 23.82
C GLN A 168 -3.63 -13.76 23.18
N PHE A 169 -2.49 -13.14 23.46
CA PHE A 169 -2.11 -11.87 22.85
C PHE A 169 -1.98 -12.01 21.33
N ASP A 170 -1.27 -13.01 20.83
CA ASP A 170 -1.08 -13.22 19.39
C ASP A 170 -2.40 -13.48 18.67
N ARG A 171 -3.27 -14.33 19.22
CA ARG A 171 -4.60 -14.60 18.66
C ARG A 171 -5.48 -13.35 18.62
N ARG A 172 -5.47 -12.53 19.68
CA ARG A 172 -6.24 -11.27 19.73
C ARG A 172 -5.68 -10.23 18.78
N LYS A 173 -4.34 -10.12 18.70
CA LYS A 173 -3.64 -9.25 17.76
C LYS A 173 -4.06 -9.54 16.33
N GLU A 174 -4.13 -10.81 15.93
CA GLU A 174 -4.63 -11.21 14.61
C GLU A 174 -6.11 -10.80 14.39
N GLY A 175 -6.97 -11.03 15.38
CA GLY A 175 -8.37 -10.61 15.34
C GLY A 175 -8.54 -9.10 15.19
N VAL A 176 -7.73 -8.31 15.90
CA VAL A 176 -7.69 -6.85 15.77
C VAL A 176 -7.24 -6.44 14.37
N CYS A 177 -6.17 -7.04 13.83
CA CYS A 177 -5.71 -6.75 12.47
C CYS A 177 -6.79 -7.07 11.42
N SER A 178 -7.46 -8.22 11.55
CA SER A 178 -8.57 -8.59 10.67
C SER A 178 -9.72 -7.58 10.73
N ARG A 179 -10.08 -7.10 11.92
CA ARG A 179 -11.11 -6.05 12.08
C ARG A 179 -10.69 -4.73 11.43
N ILE A 180 -9.46 -4.28 11.63
CA ILE A 180 -8.92 -3.07 10.98
C ILE A 180 -8.99 -3.21 9.47
N MET A 181 -8.59 -4.37 8.94
CA MET A 181 -8.62 -4.65 7.50
C MET A 181 -10.04 -4.61 6.92
N GLY A 182 -11.06 -4.98 7.70
CA GLY A 182 -12.46 -4.98 7.27
C GLY A 182 -13.20 -3.65 7.43
N LEU A 183 -12.64 -2.68 8.15
CA LEU A 183 -13.30 -1.39 8.37
C LEU A 183 -13.28 -0.53 7.09
N PRO A 184 -14.32 0.29 6.82
CA PRO A 184 -14.25 1.34 5.80
C PRO A 184 -13.10 2.32 6.08
N ALA A 185 -12.45 2.82 5.02
CA ALA A 185 -11.31 3.73 5.17
C ALA A 185 -11.71 5.01 5.95
N GLU A 186 -12.92 5.51 5.75
CA GLU A 186 -13.47 6.71 6.38
C GLU A 186 -13.76 6.52 7.87
N ARG A 187 -13.83 5.27 8.37
CA ARG A 187 -13.89 4.99 9.81
C ARG A 187 -12.51 5.11 10.46
N LEU A 188 -11.44 4.82 9.72
CA LEU A 188 -10.07 4.87 10.19
C LEU A 188 -9.47 6.29 10.03
N PHE A 189 -9.74 6.91 8.88
CA PHE A 189 -8.97 8.06 8.41
C PHE A 189 -9.82 9.30 8.15
N ASP A 190 -9.23 10.45 8.44
CA ASP A 190 -9.55 11.72 7.80
C ASP A 190 -8.75 11.82 6.49
N ILE A 191 -9.46 11.76 5.37
CA ILE A 191 -8.91 11.73 4.00
C ILE A 191 -9.18 13.08 3.36
N ARG A 192 -8.13 13.81 2.99
CA ARG A 192 -8.25 15.15 2.41
C ARG A 192 -7.38 15.28 1.17
N HIS A 193 -7.98 15.73 0.07
CA HIS A 193 -7.22 16.26 -1.06
C HIS A 193 -6.61 17.61 -0.66
N VAL A 194 -5.32 17.79 -0.90
CA VAL A 194 -4.56 18.97 -0.46
C VAL A 194 -3.69 19.50 -1.58
N GLU A 195 -3.40 20.79 -1.54
CA GLU A 195 -2.28 21.35 -2.29
C GLU A 195 -0.99 21.03 -1.52
N ALA A 196 -0.02 20.42 -2.21
CA ALA A 196 1.26 20.05 -1.60
C ALA A 196 2.41 20.53 -2.47
N GLU A 197 3.42 21.13 -1.85
CA GLU A 197 4.67 21.41 -2.55
C GLU A 197 5.34 20.11 -2.97
N VAL A 198 5.48 19.92 -4.28
CA VAL A 198 6.11 18.73 -4.86
C VAL A 198 7.62 18.76 -4.55
N PRO A 199 8.15 17.82 -3.74
CA PRO A 199 9.57 17.76 -3.45
C PRO A 199 10.37 17.47 -4.72
N LYS A 200 11.58 18.03 -4.88
CA LYS A 200 12.45 17.69 -6.02
C LYS A 200 12.80 16.19 -6.01
N LYS A 201 13.04 15.59 -7.19
CA LYS A 201 13.55 14.21 -7.28
C LYS A 201 14.93 14.12 -6.61
N ALA A 202 15.30 12.92 -6.16
CA ALA A 202 16.61 12.70 -5.58
C ALA A 202 17.71 13.02 -6.61
N MET A 203 18.83 13.58 -6.14
CA MET A 203 19.96 13.94 -7.00
C MET A 203 21.19 13.12 -6.59
N ILE A 204 21.98 12.72 -7.59
CA ILE A 204 23.27 12.08 -7.37
C ILE A 204 24.31 13.18 -7.18
N PHE A 205 25.03 13.08 -6.08
CA PHE A 205 26.03 14.04 -5.64
C PHE A 205 27.41 13.39 -5.67
N ARG A 206 28.46 14.17 -5.89
CA ARG A 206 29.84 13.65 -5.81
C ARG A 206 30.16 13.22 -4.38
N SER A 207 31.12 12.31 -4.24
CA SER A 207 31.66 11.92 -2.94
C SER A 207 32.96 12.66 -2.65
N VAL A 208 33.08 13.20 -1.44
CA VAL A 208 34.31 13.81 -0.92
C VAL A 208 34.82 13.00 0.28
N LYS A 209 36.14 13.03 0.52
CA LYS A 209 36.74 12.32 1.66
C LYS A 209 36.63 13.17 2.92
N CYS A 210 36.13 12.61 4.02
CA CYS A 210 36.16 13.25 5.32
C CYS A 210 37.61 13.38 5.82
N SER A 211 38.02 14.58 6.23
CA SER A 211 39.37 14.85 6.75
C SER A 211 39.66 14.22 8.12
N LYS A 212 38.61 13.88 8.91
CA LYS A 212 38.75 13.27 10.24
C LYS A 212 38.77 11.74 10.20
N CYS A 213 37.71 11.08 9.71
CA CYS A 213 37.63 9.61 9.69
C CYS A 213 38.19 8.96 8.41
N GLY A 214 38.34 9.73 7.32
CA GLY A 214 38.82 9.20 6.03
C GLY A 214 37.78 8.50 5.16
N GLU A 215 36.54 8.35 5.64
CA GLU A 215 35.43 7.77 4.87
C GLU A 215 34.92 8.73 3.77
N MET A 216 34.32 8.18 2.72
CA MET A 216 33.70 8.96 1.65
C MET A 216 32.29 9.39 2.06
N VAL A 217 31.96 10.66 1.87
CA VAL A 217 30.64 11.24 2.16
C VAL A 217 30.11 11.98 0.94
N SER A 218 28.80 11.91 0.71
CA SER A 218 28.14 12.75 -0.31
C SER A 218 28.40 14.24 -0.04
N GLU A 219 28.79 15.00 -1.07
CA GLU A 219 29.03 16.45 -0.95
C GLU A 219 27.81 17.21 -0.41
N SER A 220 26.58 16.73 -0.70
CA SER A 220 25.33 17.30 -0.16
C SER A 220 25.19 17.15 1.37
N ARG A 221 25.94 16.21 1.96
CA ARG A 221 25.96 15.92 3.40
C ARG A 221 27.27 16.33 4.07
N ALA A 222 28.29 16.72 3.30
CA ALA A 222 29.54 17.23 3.85
C ALA A 222 29.32 18.58 4.56
N ARG A 223 30.20 18.88 5.52
CA ARG A 223 30.35 20.18 6.16
C ARG A 223 31.78 20.66 5.97
N VAL A 224 32.02 21.95 6.12
CA VAL A 224 33.36 22.52 6.14
C VAL A 224 33.75 22.81 7.58
N GLN A 225 34.89 22.28 8.03
CA GLN A 225 35.49 22.57 9.33
C GLN A 225 37.01 22.63 9.17
N ASP A 226 37.62 23.71 9.67
CA ASP A 226 39.07 23.96 9.59
C ASP A 226 39.67 23.83 8.17
N GLY A 227 38.91 24.30 7.16
CA GLY A 227 39.33 24.29 5.76
C GLY A 227 39.22 22.93 5.05
N GLY A 228 38.75 21.88 5.74
CA GLY A 228 38.53 20.55 5.17
C GLY A 228 37.05 20.16 5.10
N PHE A 229 36.73 19.16 4.29
CA PHE A 229 35.42 18.52 4.30
C PHE A 229 35.34 17.50 5.44
N VAL A 230 34.27 17.56 6.23
CA VAL A 230 33.97 16.60 7.30
C VAL A 230 32.57 16.02 7.13
N CYS A 231 32.39 14.74 7.48
CA CYS A 231 31.06 14.12 7.50
C CYS A 231 30.25 14.59 8.72
N ILE A 232 28.92 14.41 8.69
CA ILE A 232 28.02 14.83 9.77
C ILE A 232 28.44 14.26 11.14
N PRO A 233 28.77 12.97 11.29
CA PRO A 233 29.21 12.43 12.60
C PRO A 233 30.52 13.02 13.14
N CYS A 234 31.42 13.46 12.25
CA CYS A 234 32.71 14.04 12.64
C CYS A 234 32.67 15.58 12.77
N PHE A 235 31.58 16.21 12.31
CA PHE A 235 31.42 17.64 12.41
C PHE A 235 31.14 18.03 13.86
N GLU A 236 32.00 18.90 14.42
CA GLU A 236 31.78 19.44 15.75
C GLU A 236 31.11 20.81 15.60
N GLU A 237 29.81 20.86 15.87
CA GLU A 237 29.07 22.12 15.84
C GLU A 237 29.55 23.04 16.95
N TYR A 238 30.07 24.22 16.57
CA TYR A 238 30.38 25.25 17.55
C TYR A 238 29.08 25.90 18.03
N THR A 239 28.70 25.59 19.26
CA THR A 239 27.61 26.27 19.97
C THR A 239 28.13 26.95 21.23
N ARG A 240 27.50 28.07 21.59
CA ARG A 240 27.69 28.74 22.89
C ARG A 240 26.55 28.44 23.88
N GLY A 241 25.66 27.50 23.55
CA GLY A 241 24.50 27.14 24.35
C GLY A 241 23.29 28.05 24.17
N TRP A 242 23.12 28.65 22.99
CA TRP A 242 21.95 29.46 22.61
C TRP A 242 21.45 29.02 21.23
#